data_AF-A0A932STX3-F1
#
_entry.id   AF-A0A932STX3-F1
#
_cell.length_a   1.000
_cell.length_b   1.000
_cell.length_c   1.000
_cell.angle_alpha   90.00
_cell.angle_beta   90.00
_cell.angle_gamma   90.00
#
_symmetry.space_group_name_H-M   'P 1'
#
loop_
_entity.id
_entity.type
_entity.pdbx_description
1 polymer ?
#
loop_
_entity_poly.entity_id
_entity_poly.type
_entity_poly.pdbx_seq_one_letter_code
_entity_poly.pdbx_strand_id
1 'polypeptide(L)'
;MPRIAPLPVAEATDIVAQSYDRIAEMFEGGSIPAPFLVYGRVPAFLQDFYMNFKKFVWTEGHLDVKTKSTLALAVASAAKCAAWADFFAERCTKLGLPAQHV
;
A
#
# COMPACT_ATOMS: atom_id res chain seq x y z
N MET A 1 -16.90 -9.67 8.46
CA MET A 1 -15.83 -10.67 8.25
C MET A 1 -15.22 -10.46 6.87
N PRO A 2 -13.88 -10.46 6.73
CA PRO A 2 -13.23 -10.37 5.42
C PRO A 2 -13.61 -11.59 4.56
N ARG A 3 -13.97 -11.36 3.30
CA ARG A 3 -14.37 -12.43 2.36
C ARG A 3 -13.19 -13.24 1.82
N ILE A 4 -12.00 -12.65 1.84
CA ILE A 4 -10.76 -13.24 1.34
C ILE A 4 -9.74 -13.13 2.48
N ALA A 5 -9.15 -14.26 2.87
CA ALA A 5 -8.08 -14.28 3.85
C ALA A 5 -6.77 -13.80 3.21
N PRO A 6 -5.97 -12.98 3.92
CA PRO A 6 -4.64 -12.62 3.44
C PRO A 6 -3.78 -13.87 3.19
N LEU A 7 -2.85 -13.78 2.24
CA LEU A 7 -1.81 -14.77 2.01
C LEU A 7 -0.54 -14.31 2.73
N PRO A 8 -0.17 -14.93 3.87
CA PRO A 8 1.06 -14.60 4.58
C PRO A 8 2.29 -14.77 3.69
N VAL A 9 3.32 -13.96 3.93
CA VAL A 9 4.57 -14.01 3.14
C VAL A 9 5.21 -15.39 3.19
N ALA A 10 5.19 -16.06 4.34
CA ALA A 10 5.75 -17.41 4.51
C ALA A 10 5.03 -18.51 3.72
N GLU A 11 3.79 -18.27 3.30
CA GLU A 11 2.98 -19.20 2.50
C GLU A 11 3.01 -18.86 1.00
N ALA A 12 3.57 -17.70 0.63
CA ALA A 12 3.65 -17.28 -0.76
C ALA A 12 4.71 -18.09 -1.52
N THR A 13 4.35 -18.56 -2.72
CA THR A 13 5.27 -19.28 -3.61
C THR A 13 5.40 -18.55 -4.94
N ASP A 14 6.39 -18.96 -5.73
CA ASP A 14 6.58 -18.59 -7.13
C ASP A 14 6.51 -17.07 -7.36
N ILE A 15 5.59 -16.66 -8.23
CA ILE A 15 5.43 -15.29 -8.70
C ILE A 15 4.91 -14.34 -7.61
N VAL A 16 4.18 -14.85 -6.63
CA VAL A 16 3.67 -14.05 -5.52
C VAL A 16 4.79 -13.72 -4.55
N ALA A 17 5.64 -14.70 -4.22
CA ALA A 17 6.82 -14.47 -3.38
C ALA A 17 7.73 -13.39 -3.99
N GLN A 18 8.04 -13.50 -5.28
CA GLN A 18 8.83 -12.48 -5.99
C GLN A 18 8.17 -11.09 -6.00
N SER A 19 6.83 -11.04 -6.09
CA SER A 19 6.09 -9.79 -6.02
C SER A 19 6.16 -9.18 -4.62
N TYR A 20 6.08 -10.01 -3.57
CA TYR A 20 6.23 -9.58 -2.18
C TYR A 20 7.63 -9.03 -1.90
N ASP A 21 8.69 -9.65 -2.40
CA ASP A 21 10.05 -9.12 -2.26
C ASP A 21 10.16 -7.69 -2.82
N ARG A 22 9.65 -7.47 -4.04
CA ARG A 22 9.62 -6.15 -4.69
C ARG A 22 8.74 -5.13 -3.98
N ILE A 23 7.68 -5.59 -3.30
CA ILE A 23 6.80 -4.74 -2.50
C ILE A 23 7.50 -4.35 -1.19
N ALA A 24 8.17 -5.29 -0.53
CA ALA A 24 8.96 -5.03 0.67
C ALA A 24 10.10 -4.04 0.38
N GLU A 25 10.81 -4.20 -0.73
CA GLU A 25 11.82 -3.24 -1.21
C GLU A 25 11.24 -1.84 -1.41
N MET A 26 10.05 -1.73 -2.02
CA MET A 26 9.38 -0.44 -2.21
C MET A 26 9.08 0.27 -0.88
N PHE A 27 8.80 -0.50 0.16
CA PHE A 27 8.58 -0.02 1.53
C PHE A 27 9.86 -0.02 2.38
N GLU A 28 11.04 0.00 1.75
CA GLU A 28 12.35 0.10 2.42
C GLU A 28 12.61 -1.04 3.42
N GLY A 29 12.15 -2.26 3.08
CA GLY A 29 12.25 -3.43 3.95
C GLY A 29 11.24 -3.45 5.11
N GLY A 30 10.28 -2.53 5.10
CA GLY A 30 9.17 -2.49 6.05
C GLY A 30 8.17 -3.64 5.85
N SER A 31 7.19 -3.72 6.75
CA SER A 31 6.10 -4.69 6.64
C SER A 31 5.25 -4.44 5.40
N ILE A 32 4.89 -5.52 4.70
CA ILE A 32 3.97 -5.45 3.56
C ILE A 32 2.57 -5.05 4.10
N PRO A 33 1.95 -3.96 3.57
CA PRO A 33 0.64 -3.54 4.02
C PRO A 33 -0.41 -4.62 3.79
N ALA A 34 -1.33 -4.76 4.75
CA ALA A 34 -2.35 -5.81 4.75
C ALA A 34 -3.14 -5.96 3.43
N PRO A 35 -3.49 -4.87 2.69
CA PRO A 35 -4.14 -5.01 1.38
C PRO A 35 -3.34 -5.85 0.38
N PHE A 36 -2.02 -5.67 0.29
CA PHE A 36 -1.17 -6.45 -0.63
C PHE A 36 -1.17 -7.94 -0.28
N LEU A 37 -1.28 -8.29 1.01
CA LEU A 37 -1.38 -9.69 1.44
C LEU A 37 -2.69 -10.33 0.97
N VAL A 38 -3.78 -9.57 0.94
CA VAL A 38 -5.06 -10.05 0.36
C VAL A 38 -4.93 -10.24 -1.15
N TYR A 39 -4.25 -9.30 -1.82
CA TYR A 39 -4.06 -9.34 -3.28
C TYR A 39 -3.17 -10.50 -3.73
N GLY A 40 -2.28 -11.00 -2.88
CA GLY A 40 -1.48 -12.19 -3.18
C GLY A 40 -2.28 -13.46 -3.45
N ARG A 41 -3.56 -13.51 -3.07
CA ARG A 41 -4.48 -14.59 -3.47
C ARG A 41 -4.82 -14.57 -4.97
N VAL A 42 -4.56 -13.46 -5.66
CA VAL A 42 -4.81 -13.27 -7.10
C VAL A 42 -3.55 -12.67 -7.75
N PRO A 43 -2.60 -13.49 -8.20
CA PRO A 43 -1.26 -13.02 -8.62
C PRO A 43 -1.28 -11.95 -9.71
N ALA A 44 -2.11 -12.10 -10.74
CA ALA A 44 -2.23 -11.10 -11.81
C ALA A 44 -2.67 -9.73 -11.26
N PHE A 45 -3.65 -9.72 -10.35
CA PHE A 45 -4.11 -8.50 -9.72
C PHE A 45 -3.03 -7.87 -8.83
N LEU A 46 -2.31 -8.69 -8.03
CA LEU A 46 -1.21 -8.20 -7.20
C LEU A 46 -0.16 -7.46 -8.04
N GLN A 47 0.25 -8.06 -9.16
CA GLN A 47 1.26 -7.48 -10.04
C GLN A 47 0.78 -6.18 -10.69
N ASP A 48 -0.41 -6.18 -11.27
CA ASP A 48 -0.99 -4.99 -11.90
C ASP A 48 -1.18 -3.86 -10.88
N PHE A 49 -1.69 -4.19 -9.70
CA PHE A 49 -1.88 -3.22 -8.63
C PHE A 49 -0.53 -2.66 -8.16
N TYR A 50 0.46 -3.51 -7.90
CA TYR A 50 1.80 -3.07 -7.49
C TYR A 50 2.43 -2.11 -8.51
N MET A 51 2.41 -2.46 -9.80
CA MET A 51 3.01 -1.64 -10.85
C MET A 51 2.34 -0.26 -10.93
N ASN A 52 1.02 -0.22 -10.86
CA ASN A 52 0.26 1.04 -10.86
C ASN A 52 0.46 1.84 -9.57
N PHE A 53 0.44 1.19 -8.41
CA PHE A 53 0.66 1.83 -7.11
C PHE A 53 2.05 2.48 -7.06
N LYS A 54 3.09 1.74 -7.45
CA LYS A 54 4.46 2.26 -7.51
C LYS A 54 4.56 3.47 -8.43
N LYS A 55 4.01 3.37 -9.64
CA LYS A 55 4.08 4.44 -10.65
C LYS A 55 3.30 5.69 -10.25
N PHE A 56 2.06 5.54 -9.81
CA PHE A 56 1.14 6.67 -9.65
C PHE A 56 1.10 7.22 -8.23
N VAL A 57 1.21 6.37 -7.21
CA VAL A 57 1.06 6.74 -5.80
C VAL A 57 2.41 6.91 -5.11
N TRP A 58 3.32 5.95 -5.27
CA TRP A 58 4.57 5.91 -4.51
C TRP A 58 5.65 6.84 -5.07
N THR A 59 5.83 6.83 -6.38
CA THR A 59 6.87 7.60 -7.07
C THR A 59 6.42 9.05 -7.27
N GLU A 60 7.32 10.00 -7.07
CA GLU A 60 7.09 11.41 -7.36
C GLU A 60 6.79 11.65 -8.85
N GLY A 61 6.01 12.69 -9.14
CA GLY A 61 5.72 13.11 -10.51
C GLY A 61 5.42 14.60 -10.54
N HIS A 62 4.32 15.01 -11.18
CA HIS A 62 3.86 16.41 -11.10
C HIS A 62 3.40 16.85 -9.71
N LEU A 63 3.08 15.88 -8.85
CA LEU A 63 2.78 16.09 -7.44
C LEU A 63 3.88 15.43 -6.62
N ASP A 64 4.32 16.13 -5.58
CA ASP A 64 5.25 15.57 -4.61
C ASP A 64 4.62 14.41 -3.83
N VAL A 65 5.47 13.62 -3.18
CA VAL A 65 5.06 12.44 -2.42
C VAL A 65 4.13 12.80 -1.25
N LYS A 66 4.30 13.98 -0.66
CA LYS A 66 3.54 14.45 0.50
C LYS A 66 2.10 14.77 0.09
N THR A 67 1.90 15.53 -0.98
CA THR A 67 0.59 15.84 -1.57
C THR A 67 -0.11 14.57 -2.01
N LYS A 68 0.57 13.65 -2.71
CA LYS A 68 -0.03 12.36 -3.11
C LYS A 68 -0.51 11.55 -1.92
N SER A 69 0.31 11.44 -0.88
CA SER A 69 -0.04 10.68 0.33
C SER A 69 -1.22 11.32 1.07
N THR A 70 -1.28 12.66 1.10
CA THR A 70 -2.40 13.40 1.70
C THR A 70 -3.71 13.17 0.95
N LEU A 71 -3.68 13.23 -0.38
CA LEU A 71 -4.85 12.93 -1.21
C LEU A 71 -5.30 11.48 -1.04
N ALA A 72 -4.36 10.54 -0.98
CA ALA A 72 -4.66 9.13 -0.76
C ALA A 72 -5.31 8.87 0.60
N LEU A 73 -4.83 9.55 1.66
CA LEU A 73 -5.48 9.52 2.98
C LEU A 73 -6.90 10.05 2.92
N ALA A 74 -7.11 11.22 2.32
CA ALA A 74 -8.44 11.83 2.21
C ALA A 74 -9.44 10.91 1.48
N VAL A 75 -9.02 10.29 0.37
CA VAL A 75 -9.84 9.35 -0.40
C VAL A 75 -10.12 8.07 0.40
N ALA A 76 -9.10 7.49 1.05
CA ALA A 76 -9.27 6.28 1.86
C ALA A 76 -10.23 6.51 3.04
N SER A 77 -10.10 7.65 3.71
CA SER A 77 -10.99 8.07 4.81
C SER A 77 -12.43 8.31 4.33
N ALA A 78 -12.62 9.02 3.22
CA ALA A 78 -13.94 9.24 2.64
C ALA A 78 -14.62 7.92 2.20
N ALA A 79 -13.83 6.99 1.65
CA ALA A 79 -14.29 5.66 1.26
C ALA A 79 -14.45 4.68 2.45
N LYS A 80 -14.15 5.12 3.68
CA LYS A 80 -14.16 4.29 4.91
C LYS A 80 -13.30 3.03 4.79
N CYS A 81 -12.18 3.13 4.08
CA CYS A 81 -11.23 2.04 3.91
C CYS A 81 -10.15 2.10 4.99
N ALA A 82 -10.43 1.53 6.17
CA ALA A 82 -9.54 1.59 7.33
C ALA A 82 -8.10 1.15 7.00
N ALA A 83 -7.92 0.02 6.31
CA ALA A 83 -6.59 -0.51 5.99
C ALA A 83 -5.71 0.48 5.19
N TRP A 84 -6.30 1.24 4.26
CA TRP A 84 -5.56 2.25 3.51
C TRP A 84 -5.47 3.58 4.25
N ALA A 85 -6.51 3.95 5.01
CA ALA A 85 -6.50 5.16 5.82
C ALA A 85 -5.38 5.10 6.87
N ASP A 86 -5.27 4.00 7.62
CA ASP A 86 -4.24 3.80 8.63
C ASP A 86 -2.83 3.84 8.01
N PHE A 87 -2.66 3.15 6.86
CA PHE A 87 -1.40 3.15 6.13
C PHE A 87 -0.97 4.56 5.68
N PHE A 88 -1.88 5.31 5.06
CA PHE A 88 -1.56 6.66 4.59
C PHE A 88 -1.45 7.67 5.74
N ALA A 89 -2.14 7.46 6.85
CA ALA A 89 -1.99 8.27 8.07
C ALA A 89 -0.56 8.15 8.63
N GLU A 90 -0.05 6.92 8.75
CA GLU A 90 1.33 6.68 9.18
C GLU A 90 2.34 7.30 8.19
N ARG A 91 2.12 7.10 6.89
CA ARG A 91 2.98 7.69 5.85
C ARG A 91 2.98 9.22 5.91
N CYS A 92 1.81 9.85 6.02
CA CYS A 92 1.68 11.30 6.13
C CYS A 92 2.43 11.83 7.37
N THR A 93 2.34 11.12 8.49
CA THR A 93 3.09 11.45 9.71
C THR A 93 4.59 11.40 9.48
N LYS A 94 5.10 10.34 8.83
CA LYS A 94 6.53 10.20 8.47
C LYS A 94 7.02 11.30 7.52
N LEU A 95 6.14 11.81 6.65
CA LEU A 95 6.41 12.91 5.73
C LEU A 95 6.23 14.31 6.39
N GLY A 96 6.03 14.35 7.71
CA GLY A 96 5.91 15.58 8.49
C GLY A 96 4.61 16.35 8.23
N LEU A 97 3.49 15.65 8.01
CA LEU A 97 2.18 16.30 8.12
C LEU A 97 1.84 16.54 9.61
N PRO A 98 1.25 17.69 9.96
CA PRO A 98 0.79 17.93 11.32
C PRO A 98 -0.34 16.97 11.71
N ALA A 99 -0.38 16.56 12.97
CA ALA A 99 -1.38 15.61 13.49
C ALA A 99 -2.84 16.05 13.29
N GLN A 100 -3.09 17.36 13.13
CA GLN A 100 -4.43 17.89 12.87
C GLN A 100 -4.96 17.56 11.45
N HIS A 101 -4.09 17.12 10.54
CA HIS A 101 -4.41 16.77 9.14
C HIS A 101 -4.35 15.26 8.87
N VAL A 102 -4.14 14.45 9.91
CA VAL A 102 -4.06 12.98 9.86
C VAL A 102 -5.23 12.41 10.63
#